data_AF-A0A4Y2CJ44-F1
#
_entry.id   AF-A0A4Y2CJ44-F1
#
_cell.length_a   1.000
_cell.length_b   1.000
_cell.length_c   1.000
_cell.angle_alpha   90.00
_cell.angle_beta   90.00
_cell.angle_gamma   90.00
#
_symmetry.space_group_name_H-M   'P 1'
#
loop_
_entity.id
_entity.type
_entity.pdbx_description
1 polymer ?
#
loop_
_entity_poly.entity_id
_entity_poly.type
_entity_poly.pdbx_seq_one_letter_code
_entity_poly.pdbx_strand_id
1 'polypeptide(L)'
;MAENADLLALLAEMKKSMEKGQEEMKDRMEKGQEEEMKDRMEKGQEGMKDRMEKGQEEMKDRMEKGQEEMRKGQEEMKNQIQSHVESKVGEIKDHVNSCIEKIEEDVQSVKREIGEIEEVEDKVQGKIEEVKEKVQVKIGDLEKRLSELEDRPINFPANPDLTYSRPTVKSLTFDGQMSWTVFKTQFDVVSSANGWNNRVKASSTCGLSPRISGGSSSGNTF
;
A
#
# COMPACT_ATOMS: atom_id res chain seq x y z
N MET A 1 87.08 27.25 -113.18
CA MET A 1 86.04 26.25 -112.81
C MET A 1 86.05 25.90 -111.32
N ALA A 2 87.18 26.00 -110.59
CA ALA A 2 87.26 25.69 -109.16
C ALA A 2 86.48 26.66 -108.24
N GLU A 3 86.55 27.98 -108.48
CA GLU A 3 85.90 29.00 -107.62
C GLU A 3 84.36 28.91 -107.57
N ASN A 4 83.72 28.32 -108.58
CA ASN A 4 82.26 28.13 -108.62
C ASN A 4 81.82 26.89 -107.81
N ALA A 5 82.73 25.94 -107.55
CA ALA A 5 82.46 24.74 -106.74
C ALA A 5 82.51 25.05 -105.24
N ASP A 6 83.46 25.89 -104.80
CA ASP A 6 83.59 26.31 -103.39
C ASP A 6 82.38 27.15 -102.93
N LEU A 7 81.85 27.99 -103.83
CA LEU A 7 80.67 28.82 -103.55
C LEU A 7 79.39 27.98 -103.40
N LEU A 8 79.27 26.90 -104.18
CA LEU A 8 78.18 25.92 -104.04
C LEU A 8 78.29 25.09 -102.75
N ALA A 9 79.50 24.73 -102.34
CA ALA A 9 79.75 23.99 -101.09
C ALA A 9 79.38 24.82 -99.86
N LEU A 10 79.76 26.10 -99.83
CA LEU A 10 79.46 27.02 -98.73
C LEU A 10 77.94 27.29 -98.63
N LEU A 11 77.24 27.37 -99.77
CA LEU A 11 75.79 27.53 -99.83
C LEU A 11 75.05 26.26 -99.33
N ALA A 12 75.57 25.07 -99.64
CA ALA A 12 75.06 23.81 -99.11
C ALA A 12 75.26 23.70 -97.59
N GLU A 13 76.40 24.16 -97.07
CA GLU A 13 76.72 24.14 -95.64
C GLU A 13 75.85 25.14 -94.85
N MET A 14 75.61 26.33 -95.40
CA MET A 14 74.65 27.30 -94.86
C MET A 14 73.22 26.77 -94.86
N LYS A 15 72.81 26.05 -95.91
CA LYS A 15 71.48 25.45 -95.97
C LYS A 15 71.32 24.35 -94.91
N LYS A 16 72.33 23.50 -94.74
CA LYS A 16 72.33 22.43 -93.73
C LYS A 16 72.32 22.98 -92.30
N SER A 17 73.06 24.06 -92.02
CA SER A 17 73.05 24.69 -90.70
C SER A 17 71.72 25.40 -90.40
N MET A 18 71.09 25.99 -91.42
CA MET A 18 69.75 26.58 -91.32
C MET A 18 68.68 25.52 -91.04
N GLU A 19 68.68 24.41 -91.78
CA GLU A 19 67.77 23.28 -91.55
C GLU A 19 67.95 22.70 -90.14
N LYS A 20 69.20 22.50 -89.70
CA LYS A 20 69.49 22.05 -88.33
C LYS A 20 69.01 23.05 -87.26
N GLY A 21 69.20 24.35 -87.48
CA GLY A 21 68.72 25.38 -86.56
C GLY A 21 67.19 25.45 -86.49
N GLN A 22 66.50 25.23 -87.61
CA GLN A 22 65.03 25.14 -87.64
C GLN A 22 64.52 23.90 -86.91
N GLU A 23 65.19 22.76 -87.07
CA GLU A 23 64.83 21.52 -86.40
C GLU A 23 65.05 21.59 -84.88
N GLU A 24 66.17 22.15 -84.43
CA GLU A 24 66.43 22.41 -83.00
C GLU A 24 65.44 23.41 -82.38
N MET A 25 65.03 24.44 -83.14
CA MET A 25 64.01 25.38 -82.68
C MET A 25 62.64 24.71 -82.53
N LYS A 26 62.28 23.83 -83.48
CA LYS A 26 61.04 23.05 -83.44
C LYS A 26 61.02 22.07 -82.26
N ASP A 27 62.11 21.33 -82.04
CA ASP A 27 62.25 20.39 -80.90
C ASP A 27 62.16 21.12 -79.55
N ARG A 28 62.80 22.29 -79.40
CA ARG A 28 62.68 23.12 -78.19
C ARG A 28 61.25 23.62 -77.97
N MET A 29 60.56 24.01 -79.04
CA MET A 29 59.17 24.48 -78.96
C MET A 29 58.23 23.34 -78.55
N GLU A 30 58.36 22.17 -79.16
CA GLU A 30 57.56 20.98 -78.83
C GLU A 30 57.78 20.55 -77.37
N LYS A 31 59.04 20.44 -76.92
CA LYS A 31 59.36 20.13 -75.51
C LYS A 31 58.83 21.16 -74.52
N GLY A 32 58.89 22.44 -74.87
CA GLY A 32 58.33 23.51 -74.03
C GLY A 32 56.81 23.39 -73.87
N GLN A 33 56.11 23.07 -74.96
CA GLN A 33 54.65 22.85 -74.94
C GLN A 33 54.26 21.58 -74.18
N GLU A 34 55.04 20.52 -74.30
CA GLU A 34 54.82 19.25 -73.59
C GLU A 34 54.97 19.42 -72.07
N GLU A 35 56.06 20.07 -71.61
CA GLU A 35 56.28 20.33 -70.19
C GLU A 35 55.23 21.27 -69.59
N GLU A 36 54.80 22.31 -70.32
CA GLU A 36 53.72 23.21 -69.86
C GLU A 36 52.38 22.45 -69.74
N MET A 37 52.08 21.56 -70.69
CA MET A 37 50.89 20.71 -70.63
C MET A 37 50.94 19.76 -69.43
N LYS A 38 52.12 19.19 -69.13
CA LYS A 38 52.33 18.30 -68.00
C LYS A 38 52.18 19.01 -66.65
N ASP A 39 52.84 20.16 -66.46
CA ASP A 39 52.72 20.97 -65.23
C ASP A 39 51.26 21.40 -64.98
N ARG A 40 50.55 21.77 -66.05
CA ARG A 40 49.12 22.12 -65.95
C ARG A 40 48.26 20.92 -65.56
N MET A 41 48.57 19.73 -66.07
CA MET A 41 47.88 18.49 -65.70
C MET A 41 48.15 18.12 -64.24
N GLU A 42 49.41 18.20 -63.78
CA GLU A 42 49.80 17.91 -62.40
C GLU A 42 49.10 18.86 -61.42
N LYS A 43 49.15 20.17 -61.65
CA LYS A 43 48.43 21.17 -60.83
C LYS A 43 46.91 20.95 -60.82
N GLY A 44 46.36 20.53 -61.96
CA GLY A 44 44.94 20.18 -62.07
C GLY A 44 44.57 18.97 -61.21
N GLN A 45 45.40 17.92 -61.22
CA GLN A 45 45.20 16.72 -60.41
C GLN A 45 45.38 17.00 -58.92
N GLU A 46 46.42 17.75 -58.55
CA GLU A 46 46.68 18.12 -57.16
C GLU A 46 45.54 18.97 -56.58
N GLY A 47 45.07 19.98 -57.32
CA GLY A 47 43.93 20.80 -56.91
C GLY A 47 42.59 20.05 -56.84
N MET A 48 42.45 18.94 -57.57
CA MET A 48 41.29 18.04 -57.46
C MET A 48 41.40 17.15 -56.21
N LYS A 49 42.60 16.66 -55.91
CA LYS A 49 42.88 15.84 -54.72
C LYS A 49 42.69 16.64 -53.43
N ASP A 50 43.25 17.85 -53.34
CA ASP A 50 43.09 18.74 -52.17
C ASP A 50 41.61 19.08 -51.92
N ARG A 51 40.83 19.32 -52.98
CA ARG A 51 39.38 19.53 -52.86
C ARG A 51 38.64 18.30 -52.37
N MET A 52 39.04 17.11 -52.82
CA MET A 52 38.43 15.86 -52.37
C MET A 52 38.74 15.60 -50.90
N GLU A 53 39.99 15.81 -50.47
CA GLU A 53 40.41 15.64 -49.07
C GLU A 53 39.67 16.61 -48.15
N LYS A 54 39.62 17.91 -48.50
CA LYS A 54 38.84 18.89 -47.74
C LYS A 54 37.36 18.55 -47.65
N GLY A 55 36.76 18.11 -48.76
CA GLY A 55 35.36 17.69 -48.77
C GLY A 55 35.08 16.48 -47.87
N GLN A 56 36.01 15.53 -47.82
CA GLN A 56 35.92 14.37 -46.92
C GLN A 56 36.09 14.77 -45.46
N GLU A 57 37.03 15.66 -45.15
CA GLU A 57 37.28 16.16 -43.79
C GLU A 57 36.07 16.93 -43.24
N GLU A 58 35.49 17.84 -44.04
CA GLU A 58 34.27 18.56 -43.66
C GLU A 58 33.07 17.62 -43.41
N MET A 59 32.93 16.57 -44.24
CA MET A 59 31.87 15.57 -44.04
C MET A 59 32.08 14.80 -42.73
N LYS A 60 33.32 14.42 -42.42
CA LYS A 60 33.67 13.73 -41.19
C LYS A 60 33.39 14.58 -39.95
N ASP A 61 33.83 15.84 -39.96
CA ASP A 61 33.58 16.79 -38.86
C ASP A 61 32.08 17.01 -38.61
N ARG A 62 31.28 17.14 -39.68
CA ARG A 62 29.82 17.23 -39.55
C ARG A 62 29.20 15.96 -38.95
N MET A 63 29.69 14.79 -39.35
CA MET A 63 29.21 13.52 -38.81
C MET A 63 29.56 13.38 -37.33
N GLU A 64 30.78 13.71 -36.92
CA GLU A 64 31.21 13.69 -35.52
C GLU A 64 30.41 14.67 -34.66
N LYS A 65 30.19 15.90 -35.13
CA LYS A 65 29.34 16.88 -34.45
C LYS A 65 27.91 16.40 -34.27
N GLY A 66 27.31 15.82 -35.32
CA GLY A 66 25.96 15.27 -35.24
C GLY A 66 25.86 14.10 -34.26
N GLN A 67 26.88 13.24 -34.19
CA GLN A 67 26.95 12.16 -33.21
C GLN A 67 27.07 12.68 -31.77
N GLU A 68 27.90 13.70 -31.53
CA GLU A 68 28.07 14.27 -30.20
C GLU A 68 26.82 15.00 -29.71
N GLU A 69 26.10 15.72 -30.59
CA GLU A 69 24.80 16.31 -30.25
C GLU A 69 23.77 15.25 -29.89
N MET A 70 23.72 14.14 -30.66
CA MET A 70 22.83 13.02 -30.35
C MET A 70 23.18 12.39 -29.00
N ARG A 71 24.47 12.22 -28.69
CA ARG A 71 24.94 11.70 -27.41
C ARG A 71 24.54 12.60 -26.25
N LYS A 72 24.71 13.92 -26.38
CA LYS A 72 24.29 14.91 -25.38
C LYS A 72 22.78 14.90 -25.18
N GLY A 73 21.99 14.88 -26.26
CA GLY A 73 20.53 14.81 -26.17
C GLY A 73 20.03 13.53 -25.47
N GLN A 74 20.68 12.39 -25.73
CA GLN A 74 20.40 11.14 -25.02
C GLN A 74 20.74 11.23 -23.53
N GLU A 75 21.88 11.84 -23.18
CA GLU A 75 22.34 11.99 -21.80
C GLU A 75 21.44 12.96 -21.00
N GLU A 76 21.02 14.07 -21.60
CA GLU A 76 20.06 15.00 -21.01
C GLU A 76 18.72 14.32 -20.73
N MET A 77 18.18 13.56 -21.69
CA MET A 77 16.92 12.82 -21.52
C MET A 77 17.03 11.80 -20.39
N LYS A 78 18.15 11.07 -20.33
CA LYS A 78 18.41 10.11 -19.25
C LYS A 78 18.47 10.79 -17.89
N ASN A 79 19.17 11.92 -17.77
CA ASN A 79 19.30 12.67 -16.51
C ASN A 79 17.96 13.26 -16.04
N GLN A 80 17.12 13.73 -16.96
CA GLN A 80 15.77 14.20 -16.63
C GLN A 80 14.89 13.06 -16.12
N ILE A 81 14.89 11.90 -16.79
CA ILE A 81 14.12 10.74 -16.35
C ILE A 81 14.62 10.25 -14.99
N GLN A 82 15.93 10.13 -14.82
CA GLN A 82 16.52 9.68 -13.57
C GLN A 82 16.16 10.61 -12.41
N SER A 83 16.31 11.93 -12.58
CA SER A 83 15.96 12.89 -11.53
C SER A 83 14.47 12.91 -11.20
N HIS A 84 13.60 12.75 -12.20
CA HIS A 84 12.16 12.64 -11.97
C HIS A 84 11.79 11.39 -11.16
N VAL A 85 12.39 10.25 -11.50
CA VAL A 85 12.18 8.99 -10.76
C VAL A 85 12.71 9.10 -9.34
N GLU A 86 13.93 9.62 -9.14
CA GLU A 86 14.51 9.81 -7.81
C GLU A 86 13.64 10.73 -6.94
N SER A 87 13.15 11.84 -7.51
CA SER A 87 12.24 12.76 -6.81
C SER A 87 10.93 12.08 -6.42
N LYS A 88 10.30 11.33 -7.33
CA LYS A 88 9.03 10.63 -7.04
C LYS A 88 9.20 9.52 -6.01
N VAL A 89 10.31 8.79 -6.06
CA VAL A 89 10.64 7.79 -5.05
C VAL A 89 10.88 8.44 -3.69
N GLY A 90 11.53 9.60 -3.65
CA GLY A 90 11.70 10.40 -2.43
C GLY A 90 10.36 10.81 -1.81
N GLU A 91 9.47 11.42 -2.60
CA GLU A 91 8.13 11.81 -2.15
C GLU A 91 7.34 10.61 -1.60
N ILE A 92 7.36 9.47 -2.29
CA ILE A 92 6.68 8.24 -1.84
C ILE A 92 7.28 7.75 -0.52
N LYS A 93 8.60 7.77 -0.38
CA LYS A 93 9.29 7.34 0.84
C LYS A 93 8.86 8.21 2.03
N ASP A 94 8.80 9.52 1.85
CA ASP A 94 8.38 10.45 2.90
C ASP A 94 6.91 10.25 3.29
N HIS A 95 6.04 10.05 2.30
CA HIS A 95 4.63 9.71 2.55
C HIS A 95 4.47 8.39 3.33
N VAL A 96 5.22 7.35 2.95
CA VAL A 96 5.20 6.06 3.63
C VAL A 96 5.69 6.19 5.07
N ASN A 97 6.79 6.91 5.30
CA ASN A 97 7.30 7.15 6.65
C ASN A 97 6.29 7.89 7.53
N SER A 98 5.64 8.94 7.00
CA SER A 98 4.59 9.66 7.73
C SER A 98 3.38 8.76 8.06
N CYS A 99 2.99 7.85 7.16
CA CYS A 99 1.95 6.87 7.43
C CYS A 99 2.37 5.88 8.52
N ILE A 100 3.63 5.41 8.51
CA ILE A 100 4.16 4.52 9.54
C ILE A 100 4.11 5.19 10.91
N GLU A 101 4.59 6.44 11.03
CA GLU A 101 4.58 7.18 12.30
C GLU A 101 3.16 7.32 12.87
N LYS A 102 2.17 7.67 12.05
CA LYS A 102 0.76 7.74 12.49
C LYS A 102 0.22 6.41 12.97
N ILE A 103 0.54 5.32 12.27
CA ILE A 103 0.12 3.98 12.69
C ILE A 103 0.79 3.60 14.01
N GLU A 104 2.07 3.94 14.21
CA GLU A 104 2.76 3.70 15.48
C GLU A 104 2.12 4.47 16.63
N GLU A 105 1.74 5.74 16.42
CA GLU A 105 1.00 6.54 17.39
C GLU A 105 -0.36 5.90 17.74
N ASP A 106 -1.14 5.50 16.73
CA ASP A 106 -2.44 4.86 16.92
C ASP A 106 -2.31 3.54 17.70
N VAL A 107 -1.32 2.70 17.35
CA VAL A 107 -1.04 1.44 18.04
C VAL A 107 -0.66 1.68 19.50
N GLN A 108 0.13 2.71 19.79
CA GLN A 108 0.46 3.08 21.17
C GLN A 108 -0.76 3.58 21.95
N SER A 109 -1.66 4.34 21.31
CA SER A 109 -2.91 4.78 21.93
C SER A 109 -3.80 3.59 22.29
N VAL A 110 -4.04 2.69 21.34
CA VAL A 110 -4.83 1.46 21.56
C VAL A 110 -4.24 0.61 22.69
N LYS A 111 -2.90 0.48 22.73
CA LYS A 111 -2.23 -0.24 23.81
C LYS A 111 -2.50 0.38 25.19
N ARG A 112 -2.59 1.71 25.29
CA ARG A 112 -2.96 2.40 26.54
C ARG A 112 -4.40 2.12 26.93
N GLU A 113 -5.33 2.23 25.98
CA GLU A 113 -6.76 1.96 26.19
C GLU A 113 -6.99 0.52 26.68
N ILE A 114 -6.29 -0.46 26.10
CA ILE A 114 -6.35 -1.86 26.57
C ILE A 114 -5.92 -1.99 28.04
N GLY A 115 -4.89 -1.26 28.47
CA GLY A 115 -4.45 -1.26 29.87
C GLY A 115 -5.49 -0.67 30.83
N GLU A 116 -6.24 0.35 30.41
CA GLU A 116 -7.36 0.89 31.21
C GLU A 116 -8.51 -0.12 31.34
N ILE A 117 -8.75 -0.92 30.30
CA ILE A 117 -9.78 -1.99 30.33
C ILE A 117 -9.38 -3.08 31.33
N GLU A 118 -8.12 -3.53 31.36
CA GLU A 118 -7.62 -4.49 32.35
C GLU A 118 -7.87 -3.99 33.80
N GLU A 119 -7.60 -2.71 34.08
CA GLU A 119 -7.86 -2.13 35.41
C GLU A 119 -9.36 -2.15 35.77
N VAL A 120 -10.23 -1.90 34.79
CA VAL A 120 -11.68 -1.98 34.99
C VAL A 120 -12.12 -3.41 35.24
N GLU A 121 -11.55 -4.38 34.52
CA GLU A 121 -11.83 -5.81 34.71
C GLU A 121 -11.48 -6.25 36.14
N ASP A 122 -10.29 -5.91 36.63
CA ASP A 122 -9.85 -6.19 38.01
C ASP A 122 -10.81 -5.59 39.06
N LYS A 123 -11.24 -4.33 38.86
CA LYS A 123 -12.20 -3.66 39.74
C LYS A 123 -13.56 -4.34 39.74
N VAL A 124 -14.05 -4.77 38.57
CA VAL A 124 -15.33 -5.48 38.45
C VAL A 124 -15.24 -6.84 39.13
N GLN A 125 -14.16 -7.59 38.91
CA GLN A 125 -13.94 -8.88 39.55
C GLN A 125 -13.92 -8.76 41.08
N GLY A 126 -13.23 -7.75 41.62
CA GLY A 126 -13.22 -7.47 43.07
C GLY A 126 -14.61 -7.16 43.65
N LYS A 127 -15.41 -6.33 42.95
CA LYS A 127 -16.79 -6.03 43.37
C LYS A 127 -17.70 -7.26 43.33
N ILE A 128 -17.49 -8.16 42.38
CA ILE A 128 -18.27 -9.41 42.28
C ILE A 128 -17.99 -10.31 43.48
N GLU A 129 -16.73 -10.47 43.89
CA GLU A 129 -16.39 -11.29 45.06
C GLU A 129 -16.95 -10.67 46.36
N GLU A 130 -16.88 -9.34 46.53
CA GLU A 130 -17.49 -8.65 47.67
C GLU A 130 -19.01 -8.88 47.75
N VAL A 131 -19.71 -8.81 46.61
CA VAL A 131 -21.16 -9.08 46.54
C VAL A 131 -21.44 -10.54 46.90
N LYS A 132 -20.64 -11.48 46.40
CA LYS A 132 -20.79 -12.91 46.67
C LYS A 132 -20.62 -13.22 48.15
N GLU A 133 -19.62 -12.65 48.82
CA GLU A 133 -19.44 -12.78 50.27
C GLU A 133 -20.66 -12.25 51.05
N LYS A 134 -21.14 -11.04 50.72
CA LYS A 134 -22.33 -10.45 51.36
C LYS A 134 -23.58 -11.32 51.19
N VAL A 135 -23.76 -11.94 50.03
CA VAL A 135 -24.88 -12.86 49.78
C VAL A 135 -24.73 -14.13 50.61
N GLN A 136 -23.54 -14.72 50.69
CA GLN A 136 -23.30 -15.91 51.53
C GLN A 136 -23.59 -15.64 53.01
N VAL A 137 -23.14 -14.50 53.55
CA VAL A 137 -23.44 -14.10 54.94
C VAL A 137 -24.94 -14.00 55.18
N LYS A 138 -25.67 -13.31 54.29
CA LYS A 138 -27.14 -13.17 54.39
C LYS A 138 -27.86 -14.51 54.29
N ILE A 139 -27.38 -15.44 53.47
CA ILE A 139 -27.93 -16.79 53.39
C ILE A 139 -27.73 -17.51 54.73
N GLY A 140 -26.53 -17.47 55.31
CA GLY A 140 -26.25 -18.08 56.61
C GLY A 140 -27.10 -17.48 57.75
N ASP A 141 -27.29 -16.16 57.77
CA ASP A 141 -28.19 -15.50 58.72
C ASP A 141 -29.65 -15.96 58.57
N LEU A 142 -30.11 -16.14 57.32
CA LEU A 142 -31.46 -16.64 57.04
C LEU A 142 -31.61 -18.11 57.42
N GLU A 143 -30.62 -18.95 57.14
CA GLU A 143 -30.60 -20.36 57.55
C GLU A 143 -30.71 -20.50 59.07
N LYS A 144 -29.93 -19.70 59.83
CA LYS A 144 -30.01 -19.66 61.30
C LYS A 144 -31.40 -19.25 61.80
N ARG A 145 -31.98 -18.18 61.23
CA ARG A 145 -33.34 -17.72 61.57
C ARG A 145 -34.40 -18.77 61.24
N LEU A 146 -34.20 -19.55 60.18
CA LEU A 146 -35.09 -20.64 59.79
C LEU A 146 -35.02 -21.78 60.82
N SER A 147 -33.82 -22.17 61.26
CA SER A 147 -33.63 -23.17 62.32
C SER A 147 -34.29 -22.75 63.65
N GLU A 148 -34.12 -21.49 64.07
CA GLU A 148 -34.78 -20.96 65.27
C GLU A 148 -36.32 -20.98 65.19
N LEU A 149 -36.88 -20.81 63.99
CA LEU A 149 -38.31 -20.91 63.73
C LEU A 149 -38.82 -22.36 63.72
N GLU A 150 -38.00 -23.30 63.26
CA GLU A 150 -38.32 -24.74 63.21
C GLU A 150 -38.25 -25.39 64.60
N ASP A 151 -37.30 -24.98 65.44
CA ASP A 151 -37.13 -25.48 66.82
C ASP A 151 -38.15 -24.88 67.82
N ARG A 152 -38.90 -23.83 67.42
CA ARG A 152 -39.96 -23.27 68.27
C ARG A 152 -41.14 -24.25 68.32
N PRO A 153 -41.50 -24.81 69.49
CA PRO A 153 -42.63 -25.73 69.58
C PRO A 153 -43.92 -25.01 69.17
N ILE A 154 -44.57 -25.53 68.13
CA ILE A 154 -45.86 -25.05 67.64
C ILE A 154 -46.94 -25.45 68.66
N ASN A 155 -47.07 -24.68 69.74
CA ASN A 155 -48.26 -24.73 70.59
C ASN A 155 -49.31 -23.78 69.99
N PHE A 156 -50.01 -24.25 68.95
CA PHE A 156 -51.33 -23.72 68.69
C PHE A 156 -52.23 -24.13 69.87
N PRO A 157 -52.86 -23.21 70.61
CA PRO A 157 -54.05 -23.60 71.35
C PRO A 157 -55.02 -24.16 70.33
N ALA A 158 -55.29 -25.47 70.41
CA ALA A 158 -56.30 -26.12 69.61
C ALA A 158 -57.62 -25.38 69.87
N ASN A 159 -58.03 -24.53 68.93
CA ASN A 159 -59.37 -23.97 68.93
C ASN A 159 -60.20 -24.86 67.98
N PRO A 160 -61.04 -25.75 68.52
CA PRO A 160 -61.78 -26.71 67.72
C PRO A 160 -63.12 -26.11 67.35
N ASP A 161 -63.17 -25.07 66.48
CA ASP A 161 -64.48 -24.62 65.96
C ASP A 161 -64.47 -23.70 64.73
N LEU A 162 -63.50 -23.86 63.82
CA LEU A 162 -63.57 -23.19 62.52
C LEU A 162 -63.52 -24.21 61.38
N THR A 163 -64.68 -24.82 61.11
CA THR A 163 -65.02 -25.42 59.82
C THR A 163 -65.16 -24.34 58.74
N TYR A 164 -64.11 -23.56 58.52
CA TYR A 164 -64.02 -22.76 57.29
C TYR A 164 -63.66 -23.72 56.15
N SER A 165 -64.65 -23.98 55.31
CA SER A 165 -64.46 -24.65 54.02
C SER A 165 -63.23 -24.08 53.33
N ARG A 166 -62.24 -24.94 53.08
CA ARG A 166 -61.09 -24.65 52.23
C ARG A 166 -61.65 -24.37 50.84
N PRO A 167 -61.64 -23.12 50.33
CA PRO A 167 -62.06 -22.91 48.96
C PRO A 167 -61.03 -23.62 48.10
N THR A 168 -61.47 -24.54 47.24
CA THR A 168 -60.64 -25.17 46.21
C THR A 168 -60.34 -24.10 45.17
N VAL A 169 -59.47 -23.16 45.52
CA VAL A 169 -59.02 -22.10 44.63
C VAL A 169 -57.98 -22.70 43.71
N LYS A 170 -58.29 -22.78 42.42
CA LYS A 170 -57.34 -23.24 41.39
C LYS A 170 -56.14 -22.29 41.41
N SER A 171 -54.98 -22.79 41.81
CA SER A 171 -53.72 -22.04 41.77
C SER A 171 -53.33 -21.79 40.31
N LEU A 172 -53.11 -20.52 39.96
CA LEU A 172 -52.57 -20.15 38.67
C LEU A 172 -51.09 -20.58 38.62
N THR A 173 -50.76 -21.55 37.78
CA THR A 173 -49.40 -22.10 37.66
C THR A 173 -48.56 -21.26 36.70
N PHE A 174 -47.38 -20.85 37.15
CA PHE A 174 -46.38 -20.23 36.28
C PHE A 174 -45.67 -21.33 35.48
N ASP A 175 -45.92 -21.40 34.17
CA ASP A 175 -45.40 -22.41 33.24
C ASP A 175 -44.15 -21.95 32.48
N GLY A 176 -43.71 -20.70 32.70
CA GLY A 176 -42.56 -20.10 32.02
C GLY A 176 -42.83 -19.64 30.59
N GLN A 177 -44.07 -19.75 30.09
CA GLN A 177 -44.42 -19.35 28.72
C GLN A 177 -44.57 -17.83 28.57
N MET A 178 -44.84 -17.11 29.67
CA MET A 178 -44.89 -15.65 29.72
C MET A 178 -43.86 -15.10 30.72
N SER A 179 -43.42 -13.85 30.53
CA SER A 179 -42.44 -13.22 31.42
C SER A 179 -43.01 -13.01 32.84
N TRP A 180 -42.12 -12.98 33.84
CA TRP A 180 -42.49 -12.87 35.26
C TRP A 180 -43.33 -11.62 35.58
N THR A 181 -43.05 -10.50 34.89
CA THR A 181 -43.80 -9.25 35.05
C THR A 181 -45.24 -9.39 34.58
N VAL A 182 -45.46 -10.04 33.44
CA VAL A 182 -46.80 -10.31 32.90
C VAL A 182 -47.58 -11.26 33.81
N PHE A 183 -46.91 -12.30 34.32
CA PHE A 183 -47.51 -13.22 35.28
C PHE A 183 -47.97 -12.50 36.56
N LYS A 184 -47.12 -11.63 37.12
CA LYS A 184 -47.46 -10.84 38.32
C LYS A 184 -48.68 -9.96 38.10
N THR A 185 -48.77 -9.27 36.96
CA THR A 185 -49.93 -8.43 36.63
C THR A 185 -51.22 -9.26 36.51
N GLN A 186 -51.18 -10.40 35.82
CA GLN A 186 -52.35 -11.28 35.73
C GLN A 186 -52.75 -11.86 37.08
N PHE A 187 -51.78 -12.30 37.89
CA PHE A 187 -52.04 -12.81 39.23
C PHE A 187 -52.70 -11.76 40.13
N ASP A 188 -52.25 -10.50 40.07
CA ASP A 188 -52.83 -9.42 40.86
C ASP A 188 -54.25 -9.04 40.40
N VAL A 189 -54.53 -9.07 39.10
CA VAL A 189 -55.89 -8.86 38.54
C VAL A 189 -56.84 -9.97 38.97
N VAL A 190 -56.43 -11.24 38.78
CA VAL A 190 -57.25 -12.42 39.10
C VAL A 190 -57.49 -12.53 40.61
N SER A 191 -56.45 -12.27 41.42
CA SER A 191 -56.59 -12.31 42.87
C SER A 191 -57.48 -11.19 43.41
N SER A 192 -57.48 -10.00 42.77
CA SER A 192 -58.35 -8.90 43.16
C SER A 192 -59.80 -9.11 42.72
N ALA A 193 -60.02 -9.62 41.50
CA ALA A 193 -61.35 -9.97 40.99
C ALA A 193 -62.02 -11.07 41.83
N ASN A 194 -61.22 -12.02 42.33
CA ASN A 194 -61.69 -13.10 43.20
C ASN A 194 -61.73 -12.70 44.69
N GLY A 195 -61.46 -11.44 45.05
CA GLY A 195 -61.51 -10.94 46.42
C GLY A 195 -60.51 -11.59 47.38
N TRP A 196 -59.37 -12.09 46.89
CA TRP A 196 -58.38 -12.76 47.74
C TRP A 196 -57.74 -11.76 48.70
N ASN A 197 -57.75 -12.10 49.99
CA ASN A 197 -56.99 -11.36 50.99
C ASN A 197 -55.49 -11.73 50.94
N ASN A 198 -54.64 -10.93 51.59
CA ASN A 198 -53.18 -11.11 51.58
C ASN A 198 -52.74 -12.52 52.02
N ARG A 199 -53.50 -13.18 52.91
CA ARG A 199 -53.22 -14.54 53.36
C ARG A 199 -53.41 -15.56 52.23
N VAL A 200 -54.51 -15.44 51.47
CA VAL A 200 -54.81 -16.31 50.33
C VAL A 200 -53.86 -16.04 49.15
N LYS A 201 -53.48 -14.78 48.93
CA LYS A 201 -52.46 -14.41 47.94
C LYS A 201 -51.11 -15.04 48.29
N ALA A 202 -50.66 -14.90 49.53
CA ALA A 202 -49.41 -15.47 50.02
C ALA A 202 -49.38 -17.00 49.89
N SER A 203 -50.45 -17.70 50.33
CA SER A 203 -50.51 -19.16 50.24
C SER A 203 -50.45 -19.69 48.80
N SER A 204 -50.96 -18.91 47.84
CA SER A 204 -50.97 -19.29 46.42
C SER A 204 -49.62 -19.02 45.76
N THR A 205 -48.88 -17.99 46.20
CA THR A 205 -47.54 -17.68 45.69
C THR A 205 -46.45 -18.59 46.26
N CYS A 206 -46.62 -19.17 47.45
CA CYS A 206 -45.64 -20.07 48.06
C CYS A 206 -45.43 -21.38 47.29
N GLY A 207 -46.35 -21.76 46.39
CA GLY A 207 -46.19 -22.93 45.50
C GLY A 207 -45.48 -22.65 44.18
N LEU A 208 -45.11 -21.39 43.91
CA LEU A 208 -44.46 -20.97 42.67
C LEU A 208 -42.94 -20.94 42.84
N SER A 209 -42.33 -22.11 43.02
CA SER A 209 -40.88 -22.23 42.92
C SER A 209 -40.47 -22.07 41.44
N PRO A 210 -39.65 -21.07 41.07
CA PRO A 210 -39.03 -21.06 39.75
C PRO A 210 -38.08 -22.26 39.69
N ARG A 211 -38.38 -23.24 38.83
CA ARG A 211 -37.35 -24.19 38.39
C ARG A 211 -36.34 -23.37 37.59
N ILE A 212 -35.22 -23.01 38.23
CA ILE A 212 -34.04 -22.57 37.50
C ILE A 212 -33.53 -23.81 36.77
N SER A 213 -33.93 -23.97 35.52
CA SER A 213 -33.34 -24.95 34.62
C SER A 213 -31.90 -24.51 34.37
N GLY A 214 -30.96 -25.07 35.13
CA GLY A 214 -29.53 -24.99 34.83
C GLY A 214 -29.27 -25.66 33.49
N GLY A 215 -29.27 -24.85 32.42
CA GLY A 215 -28.82 -25.27 31.11
C GLY A 215 -27.30 -25.31 31.10
N SER A 216 -26.72 -26.47 31.42
CA SER A 216 -25.34 -26.78 31.03
C SER A 216 -25.30 -26.92 29.51
N SER A 217 -25.05 -25.82 28.81
CA SER A 217 -24.69 -25.87 27.39
C SER A 217 -23.22 -26.23 27.28
N SER A 218 -22.96 -27.52 27.10
CA SER A 218 -21.73 -27.99 26.46
C SER A 218 -21.90 -27.81 24.95
N GLY A 219 -20.97 -27.09 24.32
CA GLY A 219 -20.94 -26.85 22.87
C GLY A 219 -19.79 -25.90 22.55
N ASN A 220 -18.60 -26.44 22.37
CA ASN A 220 -18.00 -26.79 21.08
C ASN A 220 -17.26 -25.60 20.45
N THR A 221 -15.94 -25.74 20.49
CA THR A 221 -14.95 -25.21 19.55
C THR A 221 -15.45 -25.14 18.11
N PHE A 222 -15.34 -23.96 17.50
CA PHE A 222 -14.62 -23.73 16.25
C PHE A 222 -13.94 -22.37 16.33
#